data_AF-A0A7S8EI75-F1
#
_entry.id   AF-A0A7S8EI75-F1
#
_cell.length_a   1.000
_cell.length_b   1.000
_cell.length_c   1.000
_cell.angle_alpha   90.00
_cell.angle_beta   90.00
_cell.angle_gamma   90.00
#
_symmetry.space_group_name_H-M   'P 1'
#
loop_
_entity.id
_entity.type
_entity.pdbx_description
1 polymer ?
#
loop_
_entity_poly.entity_id
_entity_poly.type
_entity_poly.pdbx_seq_one_letter_code
_entity_poly.pdbx_strand_id
1 'polypeptide(L)'
;MTQHPTQSPQFFLTAPSPCPYIDGQFERKVFTHLVGDRAPELNDLLTQGGFRRSQNIAYRPACEHCRACVSVRILADEFHPTRNMRRVIKRNSDLIGALHQAEPSTEQFSLFRTYLDSRHRRGGMSEMTVLDYAMMVEDTHVNSKVIEYRKRGPDSFITGKGVGELLAVALTDQMADGLSMVYSYFNPELEDRSLGTFMILDHIFRARAAGLPHVYLGYWVNGSRKMNYKVRFAPQEHLGPKGWERFQADPE
;
A
#
# COMPACT_ATOMS: atom_id res chain seq x y z
N MET A 1 33.55 -5.52 27.75
CA MET A 1 32.93 -6.14 26.56
C MET A 1 31.54 -5.58 26.43
N THR A 2 31.35 -4.59 25.57
CA THR A 2 30.03 -4.06 25.22
C THR A 2 29.30 -5.12 24.40
N GLN A 3 28.36 -5.83 25.02
CA GLN A 3 27.44 -6.70 24.30
C GLN A 3 26.52 -5.81 23.46
N HIS A 4 26.81 -5.71 22.16
CA HIS A 4 25.79 -5.32 21.19
C HIS A 4 24.76 -6.46 21.16
N PRO A 5 23.47 -6.22 21.45
CA PRO A 5 22.47 -7.25 21.25
C PRO A 5 22.34 -7.45 19.74
N THR A 6 22.96 -8.51 19.22
CA THR A 6 22.63 -9.06 17.90
C THR A 6 21.27 -9.74 18.01
N GLN A 7 20.21 -8.98 18.29
CA GLN A 7 18.85 -9.49 18.19
C GLN A 7 18.52 -9.59 16.71
N SER A 8 18.75 -10.78 16.15
CA SER A 8 18.16 -11.20 14.89
C SER A 8 16.63 -11.20 15.04
N PRO A 9 15.87 -10.77 14.03
CA PRO A 9 14.42 -10.76 14.10
C PRO A 9 13.89 -12.17 14.31
N GLN A 10 12.99 -12.33 15.28
CA GLN A 10 12.28 -13.60 15.50
C GLN A 10 11.11 -13.70 14.53
N PHE A 11 10.97 -14.85 13.87
CA PHE A 11 9.86 -15.12 12.96
C PHE A 11 8.87 -16.09 13.59
N PHE A 12 7.61 -15.72 13.51
CA PHE A 12 6.47 -16.49 14.00
C PHE A 12 5.62 -16.95 12.82
N LEU A 13 4.85 -18.02 13.01
CA LEU A 13 4.00 -18.60 11.97
C LEU A 13 2.58 -18.72 12.49
N THR A 14 1.61 -18.17 11.75
CA THR A 14 0.20 -18.24 12.14
C THR A 14 -0.35 -19.67 12.00
N ALA A 15 -1.41 -19.95 12.78
CA ALA A 15 -2.28 -21.08 12.49
C ALA A 15 -2.93 -20.93 11.10
N PRO A 16 -3.29 -22.03 10.42
CA PRO A 16 -4.03 -21.98 9.18
C PRO A 16 -5.41 -21.33 9.37
N SER A 17 -5.80 -20.47 8.44
CA SER A 17 -7.15 -19.87 8.34
C SER A 17 -7.64 -19.90 6.90
N PRO A 18 -8.96 -19.77 6.63
CA PRO A 18 -9.46 -19.65 5.26
C PRO A 18 -8.76 -18.51 4.50
N CYS A 19 -8.38 -18.76 3.24
CA CYS A 19 -7.73 -17.76 2.40
C CYS A 19 -8.73 -16.66 2.03
N PRO A 20 -8.39 -15.37 2.21
CA PRO A 20 -9.31 -14.27 1.89
C PRO A 20 -9.40 -13.97 0.39
N TYR A 21 -8.55 -14.59 -0.44
CA TYR A 21 -8.42 -14.28 -1.86
C TYR A 21 -8.89 -15.38 -2.81
N ILE A 22 -8.77 -16.65 -2.40
CA ILE A 22 -9.08 -17.83 -3.23
C ILE A 22 -9.94 -18.77 -2.40
N ASP A 23 -11.18 -18.97 -2.84
CA ASP A 23 -12.15 -19.82 -2.15
C ASP A 23 -11.65 -21.27 -2.07
N GLY A 24 -11.87 -21.93 -0.93
CA GLY A 24 -11.45 -23.31 -0.68
C GLY A 24 -9.95 -23.50 -0.37
N GLN A 25 -9.15 -22.42 -0.40
CA GLN A 25 -7.75 -22.46 0.02
C GLN A 25 -7.59 -22.02 1.48
N PHE A 26 -6.47 -22.39 2.09
CA PHE A 26 -6.07 -21.92 3.42
C PHE A 26 -4.80 -21.07 3.33
N GLU A 27 -4.72 -20.05 4.18
CA GLU A 27 -3.53 -19.21 4.32
C GLU A 27 -2.83 -19.42 5.66
N ARG A 28 -1.51 -19.22 5.62
CA ARG A 28 -0.64 -19.04 6.79
C ARG A 28 0.28 -17.87 6.50
N LYS A 29 0.73 -17.18 7.54
CA LYS A 29 1.66 -16.05 7.42
C LYS A 29 2.85 -16.29 8.33
N VAL A 30 4.05 -16.11 7.77
CA VAL A 30 5.23 -15.87 8.59
C VAL A 30 5.28 -14.38 8.91
N PHE A 31 5.57 -13.99 10.14
CA PHE A 31 5.63 -12.59 10.53
C PHE A 31 6.71 -12.30 11.58
N THR A 32 7.12 -11.04 11.66
CA THR A 32 8.04 -10.52 12.67
C THR A 32 7.66 -9.09 13.06
N HIS A 33 8.15 -8.63 14.20
CA HIS A 33 7.89 -7.27 14.68
C HIS A 33 8.93 -6.28 14.16
N LEU A 34 8.47 -5.10 13.77
CA LEU A 34 9.25 -3.93 13.38
C LEU A 34 9.26 -2.95 14.56
N VAL A 35 10.24 -3.08 15.44
CA VAL A 35 10.32 -2.29 16.68
C VAL A 35 11.73 -1.69 16.85
N GLY A 36 11.78 -0.49 17.42
CA GLY A 36 13.00 0.23 17.72
C GLY A 36 13.68 0.86 16.50
N ASP A 37 14.84 1.45 16.73
CA ASP A 37 15.50 2.35 15.77
C ASP A 37 15.92 1.69 14.44
N ARG A 38 16.09 0.36 14.43
CA ARG A 38 16.44 -0.42 13.22
C ARG A 38 15.23 -0.88 12.41
N ALA A 39 14.01 -0.57 12.85
CA ALA A 39 12.79 -0.96 12.15
C ALA A 39 12.72 -0.46 10.69
N PRO A 40 13.15 0.78 10.34
CA PRO A 40 13.16 1.22 8.94
C PRO A 40 14.03 0.34 8.05
N GLU A 41 15.28 0.09 8.45
CA GLU A 41 16.23 -0.74 7.70
C GLU A 41 15.74 -2.19 7.57
N LEU A 42 15.16 -2.73 8.65
CA LEU A 42 14.59 -4.07 8.63
C LEU A 42 13.36 -4.14 7.70
N ASN A 43 12.51 -3.12 7.68
CA ASN A 43 11.36 -3.05 6.79
C ASN A 43 11.77 -3.01 5.32
N ASP A 44 12.82 -2.26 4.98
CA ASP A 44 13.39 -2.21 3.63
C ASP A 44 13.88 -3.61 3.20
N LEU A 45 14.69 -4.26 4.04
CA LEU A 45 15.20 -5.61 3.77
C LEU A 45 14.08 -6.64 3.62
N LEU A 46 13.09 -6.63 4.51
CA LEU A 46 11.98 -7.58 4.48
C LEU A 46 11.07 -7.34 3.27
N THR A 47 10.84 -6.08 2.88
CA THR A 47 10.02 -5.75 1.72
C THR A 47 10.67 -6.25 0.42
N GLN A 48 12.00 -6.16 0.30
CA GLN A 48 12.75 -6.79 -0.80
C GLN A 48 12.57 -8.32 -0.81
N GLY A 49 12.51 -8.95 0.37
CA GLY A 49 12.21 -10.37 0.57
C GLY A 49 10.73 -10.76 0.40
N GLY A 50 9.89 -9.82 -0.04
CA GLY A 50 8.48 -10.04 -0.33
C GLY A 50 7.59 -9.98 0.90
N PHE A 51 8.05 -9.45 2.04
CA PHE A 51 7.17 -9.14 3.16
C PHE A 51 6.36 -7.87 2.88
N ARG A 52 5.25 -7.74 3.60
CA ARG A 52 4.35 -6.59 3.62
C ARG A 52 4.15 -6.15 5.06
N ARG A 53 3.91 -4.86 5.27
CA ARG A 53 3.68 -4.31 6.61
C ARG A 53 2.18 -4.20 6.92
N SER A 54 1.84 -4.39 8.19
CA SER A 54 0.58 -3.98 8.81
C SER A 54 0.90 -3.59 10.26
N GLN A 55 0.59 -2.35 10.66
CA GLN A 55 1.01 -1.82 11.97
C GLN A 55 2.53 -2.03 12.20
N ASN A 56 2.94 -2.46 13.38
CA ASN A 56 4.31 -2.77 13.74
C ASN A 56 4.75 -4.20 13.34
N ILE A 57 4.05 -4.87 12.41
CA ILE A 57 4.39 -6.22 11.96
C ILE A 57 4.70 -6.24 10.46
N ALA A 58 5.76 -6.96 10.09
CA ALA A 58 6.03 -7.39 8.72
C ALA A 58 5.62 -8.86 8.55
N TYR A 59 4.89 -9.18 7.48
CA TYR A 59 4.38 -10.52 7.20
C TYR A 59 4.55 -10.94 5.74
N ARG A 60 4.69 -12.24 5.50
CA ARG A 60 4.70 -12.87 4.18
C ARG A 60 3.83 -14.13 4.17
N PRO A 61 3.04 -14.39 3.10
CA PRO A 61 2.36 -15.67 2.92
C PRO A 61 3.34 -16.84 3.03
N ALA A 62 2.93 -17.87 3.75
CA ALA A 62 3.67 -19.10 3.99
C ALA A 62 2.73 -20.31 3.85
N CYS A 63 1.86 -20.28 2.84
CA CYS A 63 0.89 -21.33 2.57
C CYS A 63 1.60 -22.63 2.16
N GLU A 64 1.09 -23.77 2.61
CA GLU A 64 1.73 -25.09 2.36
C GLU A 64 1.62 -25.53 0.91
N HIS A 65 0.47 -25.30 0.27
CA HIS A 65 0.13 -25.84 -1.05
C HIS A 65 -0.13 -24.76 -2.11
N CYS A 66 0.12 -23.49 -1.80
CA CYS A 66 -0.23 -22.35 -2.67
C CYS A 66 0.90 -21.32 -2.74
N ARG A 67 1.17 -20.81 -3.94
CA ARG A 67 2.15 -19.74 -4.21
C ARG A 67 1.54 -18.58 -5.02
N ALA A 68 0.23 -18.40 -4.92
CA ALA A 68 -0.50 -17.43 -5.74
C ALA A 68 -0.21 -15.97 -5.37
N CYS A 69 0.16 -15.69 -4.12
CA CYS A 69 0.50 -14.34 -3.65
C CYS A 69 1.94 -13.98 -4.06
N VAL A 70 2.07 -13.04 -4.99
CA VAL A 70 3.35 -12.58 -5.54
C VAL A 70 3.51 -11.10 -5.19
N SER A 71 4.62 -10.74 -4.54
CA SER A 71 4.93 -9.33 -4.28
C SER A 71 5.27 -8.63 -5.59
N VAL A 72 4.67 -7.45 -5.83
CA VAL A 72 4.89 -6.68 -7.06
C VAL A 72 5.33 -5.25 -6.75
N ARG A 73 6.21 -4.72 -7.60
CA ARG A 73 6.65 -3.33 -7.58
C ARG A 73 6.67 -2.74 -8.99
N ILE A 74 6.22 -1.51 -9.13
CA ILE A 74 6.23 -0.77 -10.40
C ILE A 74 7.61 -0.13 -10.57
N LEU A 75 8.14 -0.15 -11.79
CA LEU A 75 9.35 0.59 -12.15
C LEU A 75 8.97 2.06 -12.43
N ALA A 76 9.18 2.92 -11.45
CA ALA A 76 8.65 4.29 -11.44
C ALA A 76 9.21 5.14 -12.59
N ASP A 77 10.49 5.00 -12.93
CA ASP A 77 11.14 5.80 -13.99
C ASP A 77 10.70 5.39 -15.39
N GLU A 78 10.38 4.11 -15.59
CA GLU A 78 9.97 3.58 -16.90
C GLU A 78 8.46 3.64 -17.13
N PHE A 79 7.68 4.02 -16.12
CA PHE A 79 6.22 4.01 -16.21
C PHE A 79 5.67 5.04 -17.19
N HIS A 80 4.82 4.61 -18.12
CA HIS A 80 4.14 5.49 -19.06
C HIS A 80 2.62 5.34 -18.93
N PRO A 81 1.89 6.38 -18.49
CA PRO A 81 0.44 6.29 -18.34
C PRO A 81 -0.23 5.97 -19.68
N THR A 82 -1.09 4.95 -19.67
CA THR A 82 -1.95 4.61 -20.82
C THR A 82 -2.98 5.71 -21.08
N ARG A 83 -3.65 5.67 -22.24
CA ARG A 83 -4.73 6.62 -22.57
C ARG A 83 -5.80 6.69 -21.47
N ASN A 84 -6.18 5.54 -20.89
CA ASN A 84 -7.15 5.51 -19.80
C ASN A 84 -6.61 6.18 -18.52
N MET A 85 -5.36 5.87 -18.14
CA MET A 85 -4.73 6.49 -16.98
C MET A 85 -4.60 8.01 -17.12
N ARG A 86 -4.29 8.52 -18.32
CA ARG A 86 -4.28 9.98 -18.60
C ARG A 86 -5.66 10.62 -18.41
N ARG A 87 -6.75 9.92 -18.78
CA ARG A 87 -8.12 10.39 -18.50
C ARG A 87 -8.40 10.44 -17.01
N VAL A 88 -7.97 9.42 -16.25
CA VAL A 88 -8.11 9.40 -14.78
C VAL A 88 -7.35 10.57 -14.15
N ILE A 89 -6.12 10.83 -14.58
CA ILE A 89 -5.33 12.00 -14.10
C ILE A 89 -6.09 13.30 -14.39
N LYS A 90 -6.56 13.48 -15.63
CA LYS A 90 -7.31 14.68 -16.02
C LYS A 90 -8.60 14.85 -15.22
N ARG A 91 -9.34 13.77 -14.95
CA ARG A 91 -10.60 13.80 -14.17
C ARG A 91 -10.38 14.19 -12.72
N ASN A 92 -9.17 14.05 -12.20
CA ASN A 92 -8.82 14.35 -10.81
C ASN A 92 -7.85 15.54 -10.69
N SER A 93 -7.74 16.39 -11.72
CA SER A 93 -6.83 17.55 -11.70
C SER A 93 -7.23 18.62 -10.68
N ASP A 94 -8.50 18.61 -10.25
CA ASP A 94 -9.05 19.40 -9.15
C ASP A 94 -8.60 18.92 -7.76
N LEU A 95 -7.89 17.79 -7.66
CA LEU A 95 -7.36 17.28 -6.40
C LEU A 95 -5.90 17.68 -6.17
N ILE A 96 -5.54 17.76 -4.90
CA ILE A 96 -4.18 17.88 -4.41
C ILE A 96 -3.94 16.76 -3.40
N GLY A 97 -2.90 15.97 -3.61
CA GLY A 97 -2.35 15.06 -2.61
C GLY A 97 -1.34 15.79 -1.72
N ALA A 98 -1.67 16.08 -0.48
CA ALA A 98 -0.77 16.67 0.50
C ALA A 98 -0.12 15.57 1.35
N LEU A 99 1.20 15.66 1.59
CA LEU A 99 1.94 14.73 2.44
C LEU A 99 1.92 15.21 3.89
N HIS A 100 1.56 14.32 4.81
CA HIS A 100 1.48 14.56 6.25
C HIS A 100 2.31 13.52 7.01
N GLN A 101 2.62 13.84 8.27
CA GLN A 101 3.08 12.81 9.22
C GLN A 101 1.99 11.77 9.42
N ALA A 102 2.36 10.60 9.94
CA ALA A 102 1.42 9.53 10.22
C ALA A 102 0.58 9.85 11.47
N GLU A 103 -0.33 10.81 11.32
CA GLU A 103 -1.25 11.29 12.35
C GLU A 103 -2.70 11.03 11.89
N PRO A 104 -3.53 10.38 12.73
CA PRO A 104 -4.90 10.02 12.44
C PRO A 104 -5.78 11.24 12.68
N SER A 105 -6.82 11.36 11.88
CA SER A 105 -7.87 12.36 12.09
C SER A 105 -9.25 11.74 12.07
N THR A 106 -10.21 12.43 12.69
CA THR A 106 -11.61 12.00 12.67
C THR A 106 -12.16 11.94 11.25
N GLU A 107 -11.81 12.92 10.39
CA GLU A 107 -12.26 12.94 8.99
C GLU A 107 -11.70 11.75 8.19
N GLN A 108 -10.41 11.43 8.38
CA GLN A 108 -9.80 10.25 7.80
C GLN A 108 -10.52 8.96 8.24
N PHE A 109 -10.84 8.83 9.54
CA PHE A 109 -11.56 7.68 10.07
C PHE A 109 -12.97 7.56 9.51
N SER A 110 -13.70 8.67 9.39
CA SER A 110 -15.04 8.70 8.77
C SER A 110 -15.00 8.18 7.33
N LEU A 111 -14.04 8.67 6.52
CA LEU A 111 -13.86 8.19 5.15
C LEU A 111 -13.48 6.70 5.11
N PHE A 112 -12.61 6.26 6.02
CA PHE A 112 -12.20 4.86 6.16
C PHE A 112 -13.41 3.95 6.45
N ARG A 113 -14.31 4.36 7.37
CA ARG A 113 -15.55 3.62 7.65
C ARG A 113 -16.43 3.49 6.42
N THR A 114 -16.73 4.61 5.77
CA THR A 114 -17.55 4.62 4.55
C THR A 114 -16.97 3.70 3.47
N TYR A 115 -15.66 3.71 3.29
CA TYR A 115 -14.98 2.83 2.35
C TYR A 115 -15.13 1.33 2.73
N LEU A 116 -14.90 0.98 4.00
CA LEU A 116 -15.03 -0.39 4.48
C LEU A 116 -16.47 -0.92 4.36
N ASP A 117 -17.48 -0.12 4.72
CA ASP A 117 -18.88 -0.52 4.65
C ASP A 117 -19.37 -0.74 3.21
N SER A 118 -18.73 -0.08 2.24
CA SER A 118 -18.98 -0.28 0.82
C SER A 118 -18.25 -1.51 0.27
N ARG A 119 -16.94 -1.64 0.54
CA ARG A 119 -16.06 -2.62 -0.15
C ARG A 119 -15.81 -3.90 0.64
N HIS A 120 -16.01 -3.90 1.95
CA HIS A 120 -15.55 -4.94 2.88
C HIS A 120 -16.61 -5.44 3.86
N ARG A 121 -17.91 -5.44 3.49
CA ARG A 121 -19.06 -5.88 4.32
C ARG A 121 -18.97 -7.23 5.06
N ARG A 122 -17.96 -8.07 4.78
CA ARG A 122 -17.75 -9.40 5.41
C ARG A 122 -16.27 -9.71 5.69
N GLY A 123 -15.41 -8.70 5.85
CA GLY A 123 -13.98 -8.90 6.11
C GLY A 123 -13.57 -8.40 7.49
N GLY A 124 -12.58 -9.01 8.14
CA GLY A 124 -12.18 -8.68 9.52
C GLY A 124 -11.82 -7.21 9.79
N MET A 125 -11.59 -6.38 8.76
CA MET A 125 -11.39 -4.93 8.93
C MET A 125 -12.69 -4.16 9.19
N SER A 126 -13.87 -4.68 8.86
CA SER A 126 -15.14 -3.97 9.07
C SER A 126 -15.45 -3.69 10.53
N GLU A 127 -14.85 -4.45 11.45
CA GLU A 127 -15.06 -4.34 12.90
C GLU A 127 -14.00 -3.49 13.61
N MET A 128 -13.04 -2.89 12.89
CA MET A 128 -12.04 -2.03 13.52
C MET A 128 -12.74 -0.93 14.33
N THR A 129 -12.11 -0.41 15.37
CA THR A 129 -12.56 0.77 16.13
C THR A 129 -11.79 2.02 15.67
N VAL A 130 -12.14 3.19 16.22
CA VAL A 130 -11.32 4.41 16.06
C VAL A 130 -9.91 4.18 16.59
N LEU A 131 -9.78 3.45 17.71
CA LEU A 131 -8.49 3.15 18.32
C LEU A 131 -7.65 2.24 17.43
N ASP A 132 -8.25 1.21 16.82
CA ASP A 132 -7.54 0.33 15.88
C ASP A 132 -7.04 1.09 14.64
N TYR A 133 -7.84 2.05 14.16
CA TYR A 133 -7.44 2.95 13.08
C TYR A 133 -6.27 3.85 13.50
N ALA A 134 -6.36 4.48 14.67
CA ALA A 134 -5.29 5.32 15.20
C ALA A 134 -3.99 4.53 15.34
N MET A 135 -4.05 3.31 15.91
CA MET A 135 -2.90 2.41 16.00
C MET A 135 -2.35 2.02 14.62
N MET A 136 -3.20 1.76 13.63
CA MET A 136 -2.74 1.47 12.26
C MET A 136 -1.93 2.62 11.66
N VAL A 137 -2.28 3.87 11.98
CA VAL A 137 -1.62 5.07 11.46
C VAL A 137 -0.38 5.43 12.29
N GLU A 138 -0.51 5.54 13.60
CA GLU A 138 0.53 6.09 14.50
C GLU A 138 1.52 5.07 15.05
N ASP A 139 1.08 3.82 15.29
CA ASP A 139 1.94 2.80 15.91
C ASP A 139 2.90 2.19 14.87
N THR A 140 3.88 3.02 14.49
CA THR A 140 4.85 2.72 13.45
C THR A 140 6.25 3.16 13.88
N HIS A 141 7.20 2.24 13.78
CA HIS A 141 8.62 2.51 13.99
C HIS A 141 9.36 2.71 12.65
N VAL A 142 8.61 2.77 11.54
CA VAL A 142 9.16 3.02 10.19
C VAL A 142 8.75 4.40 9.69
N ASN A 143 9.36 4.88 8.60
CA ASN A 143 9.05 6.19 8.02
C ASN A 143 7.71 6.17 7.27
N SER A 144 6.62 6.15 8.03
CA SER A 144 5.26 6.20 7.52
C SER A 144 4.80 7.65 7.31
N LYS A 145 4.04 7.86 6.24
CA LYS A 145 3.39 9.11 5.88
C LYS A 145 1.94 8.85 5.51
N VAL A 146 1.12 9.88 5.71
CA VAL A 146 -0.25 9.91 5.21
C VAL A 146 -0.32 10.90 4.05
N ILE A 147 -0.88 10.47 2.93
CA ILE A 147 -1.20 11.37 1.81
C ILE A 147 -2.70 11.59 1.78
N GLU A 148 -3.12 12.83 1.99
CA GLU A 148 -4.53 13.25 1.91
C GLU A 148 -4.83 13.88 0.55
N TYR A 149 -5.84 13.36 -0.14
CA TYR A 149 -6.29 13.88 -1.44
C TYR A 149 -7.55 14.71 -1.26
N ARG A 150 -7.41 16.03 -1.39
CA ARG A 150 -8.47 17.01 -1.17
C ARG A 150 -8.74 17.85 -2.42
N LYS A 151 -9.97 18.35 -2.55
CA LYS A 151 -10.30 19.35 -3.58
C LYS A 151 -9.47 20.62 -3.35
N ARG A 152 -9.01 21.20 -4.46
CA ARG A 152 -8.38 22.53 -4.49
C ARG A 152 -9.33 23.57 -3.92
N GLY A 153 -8.80 24.47 -3.09
CA GLY A 153 -9.44 25.72 -2.68
C GLY A 153 -8.72 26.93 -3.29
N PRO A 154 -9.15 28.16 -2.94
CA PRO A 154 -8.60 29.40 -3.49
C PRO A 154 -7.07 29.52 -3.33
N ASP A 155 -6.54 29.16 -2.16
CA ASP A 155 -5.12 29.32 -1.82
C ASP A 155 -4.26 28.08 -2.12
N SER A 156 -4.86 27.06 -2.76
CA SER A 156 -4.18 25.80 -3.06
C SER A 156 -2.97 25.96 -3.98
N PHE A 157 -2.97 26.98 -4.84
CA PHE A 157 -1.84 27.28 -5.72
C PHE A 157 -0.61 27.76 -4.95
N ILE A 158 -0.81 28.39 -3.79
CA ILE A 158 0.26 28.95 -2.95
C ILE A 158 0.71 27.90 -1.92
N THR A 159 -0.25 27.22 -1.29
CA THR A 159 0.03 26.32 -0.16
C THR A 159 0.40 24.91 -0.57
N GLY A 160 0.07 24.49 -1.81
CA GLY A 160 0.18 23.10 -2.23
C GLY A 160 -0.72 22.15 -1.45
N LYS A 161 -1.75 22.67 -0.76
CA LYS A 161 -2.72 21.90 0.05
C LYS A 161 -4.13 22.15 -0.46
N GLY A 162 -4.95 21.10 -0.50
CA GLY A 162 -6.40 21.24 -0.66
C GLY A 162 -7.03 21.57 0.69
N VAL A 163 -7.97 22.51 0.73
CA VAL A 163 -8.78 22.83 1.92
C VAL A 163 -10.23 22.35 1.78
N GLY A 164 -10.56 21.73 0.63
CA GLY A 164 -11.85 21.13 0.42
C GLY A 164 -11.98 19.73 1.05
N GLU A 165 -13.10 19.10 0.72
CA GLU A 165 -13.46 17.74 1.11
C GLU A 165 -12.32 16.72 0.90
N LEU A 166 -12.08 15.88 1.91
CA LEU A 166 -11.18 14.73 1.82
C LEU A 166 -11.82 13.60 1.03
N LEU A 167 -11.21 13.23 -0.10
CA LEU A 167 -11.78 12.22 -1.01
C LEU A 167 -11.02 10.90 -1.02
N ALA A 168 -9.74 10.93 -0.70
CA ALA A 168 -8.93 9.72 -0.63
C ALA A 168 -7.76 9.90 0.33
N VAL A 169 -7.27 8.79 0.85
CA VAL A 169 -6.11 8.73 1.74
C VAL A 169 -5.25 7.53 1.39
N ALA A 170 -3.93 7.71 1.43
CA ALA A 170 -2.98 6.62 1.35
C ALA A 170 -1.99 6.65 2.52
N LEU A 171 -1.92 5.55 3.26
CA LEU A 171 -0.86 5.27 4.23
C LEU A 171 0.31 4.65 3.48
N THR A 172 1.46 5.32 3.54
CA THR A 172 2.62 5.01 2.69
C THR A 172 3.87 4.93 3.54
N ASP A 173 4.68 3.89 3.36
CA ASP A 173 6.04 3.88 3.89
C ASP A 173 7.00 4.40 2.84
N GLN A 174 7.86 5.33 3.26
CA GLN A 174 8.99 5.78 2.47
C GLN A 174 10.21 4.91 2.80
N MET A 175 10.62 4.10 1.84
CA MET A 175 11.75 3.18 1.92
C MET A 175 12.96 3.75 1.17
N ALA A 176 14.13 3.14 1.35
CA ALA A 176 15.35 3.58 0.66
C ALA A 176 15.26 3.53 -0.87
N ASP A 177 14.46 2.62 -1.43
CA ASP A 177 14.36 2.40 -2.88
C ASP A 177 12.94 2.61 -3.45
N GLY A 178 11.99 3.11 -2.66
CA GLY A 178 10.62 3.20 -3.13
C GLY A 178 9.59 3.71 -2.14
N LEU A 179 8.36 3.82 -2.64
CA LEU A 179 7.18 4.08 -1.83
C LEU A 179 6.37 2.78 -1.71
N SER A 180 6.09 2.35 -0.48
CA SER A 180 5.23 1.18 -0.22
C SER A 180 3.83 1.64 0.15
N MET A 181 2.85 1.33 -0.71
CA MET A 181 1.44 1.60 -0.42
C MET A 181 0.93 0.55 0.56
N VAL A 182 0.97 0.88 1.85
CA VAL A 182 0.56 0.02 2.98
C VAL A 182 -0.94 -0.17 2.95
N TYR A 183 -1.67 0.93 2.89
CA TYR A 183 -3.13 0.92 2.84
C TYR A 183 -3.66 2.16 2.12
N SER A 184 -4.81 2.05 1.47
CA SER A 184 -5.45 3.18 0.80
C SER A 184 -6.97 3.01 0.78
N TYR A 185 -7.68 4.11 0.98
CA TYR A 185 -9.14 4.16 0.99
C TYR A 185 -9.61 5.50 0.41
N PHE A 186 -10.85 5.53 -0.06
CA PHE A 186 -11.39 6.66 -0.82
C PHE A 186 -12.91 6.69 -0.76
N ASN A 187 -13.52 7.81 -1.16
CA ASN A 187 -14.97 7.95 -1.19
C ASN A 187 -15.54 6.98 -2.26
N PRO A 188 -16.29 5.94 -1.86
CA PRO A 188 -16.80 4.93 -2.79
C PRO A 188 -17.93 5.44 -3.68
N GLU A 189 -18.56 6.56 -3.35
CA GLU A 189 -19.64 7.18 -4.14
C GLU A 189 -19.11 7.83 -5.42
N LEU A 190 -17.80 8.12 -5.49
CA LEU A 190 -17.13 8.74 -6.63
C LEU A 190 -16.46 7.70 -7.53
N GLU A 191 -17.18 6.63 -7.87
CA GLU A 191 -16.65 5.51 -8.66
C GLU A 191 -16.11 5.93 -10.03
N ASP A 192 -16.81 6.85 -10.69
CA ASP A 192 -16.45 7.43 -11.99
C ASP A 192 -15.09 8.14 -11.96
N ARG A 193 -14.66 8.65 -10.80
CA ARG A 193 -13.34 9.28 -10.62
C ARG A 193 -12.18 8.30 -10.62
N SER A 194 -12.43 7.01 -10.35
CA SER A 194 -11.39 5.98 -10.25
C SER A 194 -10.28 6.34 -9.26
N LEU A 195 -10.65 6.84 -8.07
CA LEU A 195 -9.70 7.37 -7.07
C LEU A 195 -8.58 6.39 -6.68
N GLY A 196 -8.87 5.09 -6.54
CA GLY A 196 -7.83 4.09 -6.28
C GLY A 196 -6.76 4.01 -7.40
N THR A 197 -7.15 4.24 -8.64
CA THR A 197 -6.21 4.34 -9.77
C THR A 197 -5.39 5.61 -9.69
N PHE A 198 -6.07 6.72 -9.41
CA PHE A 198 -5.46 8.03 -9.30
C PHE A 198 -4.37 8.05 -8.22
N MET A 199 -4.65 7.49 -7.03
CA MET A 199 -3.65 7.39 -5.96
C MET A 199 -2.42 6.62 -6.40
N ILE A 200 -2.56 5.47 -7.06
CA ILE A 200 -1.41 4.71 -7.55
C ILE A 200 -0.59 5.52 -8.55
N LEU A 201 -1.25 6.20 -9.49
CA LEU A 201 -0.56 7.06 -10.46
C LEU A 201 0.19 8.22 -9.79
N ASP A 202 -0.42 8.85 -8.79
CA ASP A 202 0.21 9.90 -8.00
C ASP A 202 1.45 9.39 -7.25
N HIS A 203 1.40 8.18 -6.68
CA HIS A 203 2.56 7.57 -6.02
C HIS A 203 3.70 7.27 -6.99
N ILE A 204 3.38 6.83 -8.22
CA ILE A 204 4.40 6.63 -9.26
C ILE A 204 5.09 7.95 -9.61
N PHE A 205 4.32 9.02 -9.77
CA PHE A 205 4.90 10.34 -10.05
C PHE A 205 5.71 10.90 -8.88
N ARG A 206 5.27 10.67 -7.63
CA ARG A 206 6.03 11.04 -6.43
C ARG A 206 7.33 10.26 -6.32
N ALA A 207 7.31 8.95 -6.54
CA ALA A 207 8.50 8.11 -6.51
C ALA A 207 9.52 8.60 -7.54
N ARG A 208 9.09 8.79 -8.79
CA ARG A 208 9.94 9.37 -9.85
C ARG A 208 10.49 10.75 -9.47
N ALA A 209 9.65 11.66 -8.97
CA ALA A 209 10.08 13.00 -8.58
C ALA A 209 11.10 12.97 -7.42
N ALA A 210 11.03 11.97 -6.56
CA ALA A 210 11.97 11.73 -5.47
C ALA A 210 13.21 10.93 -5.88
N GLY A 211 13.33 10.51 -7.15
CA GLY A 211 14.41 9.64 -7.62
C GLY A 211 14.35 8.22 -7.05
N LEU A 212 13.17 7.79 -6.58
CA LEU A 212 12.94 6.46 -6.05
C LEU A 212 12.49 5.52 -7.19
N PRO A 213 13.19 4.41 -7.43
CA PRO A 213 12.94 3.56 -8.59
C PRO A 213 11.64 2.76 -8.50
N HIS A 214 11.08 2.56 -7.30
CA HIS A 214 9.98 1.60 -7.11
C HIS A 214 8.73 2.18 -6.42
N VAL A 215 7.57 1.68 -6.84
CA VAL A 215 6.33 1.74 -6.04
C VAL A 215 5.86 0.33 -5.72
N TYR A 216 5.88 -0.03 -4.43
CA TYR A 216 5.45 -1.33 -3.96
C TYR A 216 3.93 -1.35 -3.79
N LEU A 217 3.26 -2.13 -4.64
CA LEU A 217 1.84 -2.41 -4.52
C LEU A 217 1.57 -3.69 -3.73
N GLY A 218 2.64 -4.37 -3.28
CA GLY A 218 2.73 -5.69 -2.65
C GLY A 218 1.95 -6.78 -3.35
N TYR A 219 1.13 -7.60 -2.66
CA TYR A 219 0.66 -8.82 -3.30
C TYR A 219 -0.34 -8.60 -4.45
N TRP A 220 0.08 -8.98 -5.66
CA TRP A 220 -0.83 -9.52 -6.67
C TRP A 220 -1.11 -10.97 -6.32
N VAL A 221 -2.36 -11.42 -6.53
CA VAL A 221 -2.76 -12.79 -6.21
C VAL A 221 -3.34 -13.44 -7.44
N ASN A 222 -2.62 -14.43 -7.98
CA ASN A 222 -3.09 -15.18 -9.15
C ASN A 222 -4.43 -15.88 -8.83
N GLY A 223 -5.41 -15.73 -9.70
CA GLY A 223 -6.78 -16.23 -9.49
C GLY A 223 -7.69 -15.31 -8.67
N SER A 224 -7.21 -14.18 -8.13
CA SER A 224 -8.05 -13.24 -7.39
C SER A 224 -8.51 -12.06 -8.24
N ARG A 225 -9.79 -12.05 -8.61
CA ARG A 225 -10.42 -10.92 -9.34
C ARG A 225 -10.20 -9.58 -8.64
N LYS A 226 -10.21 -9.56 -7.30
CA LYS A 226 -10.01 -8.34 -6.49
C LYS A 226 -8.60 -7.77 -6.65
N MET A 227 -7.58 -8.60 -6.92
CA MET A 227 -6.18 -8.18 -7.00
C MET A 227 -5.67 -8.03 -8.44
N ASN A 228 -6.44 -8.46 -9.44
CA ASN A 228 -6.06 -8.39 -10.86
C ASN A 228 -5.76 -6.97 -11.35
N TYR A 229 -6.32 -5.93 -10.74
CA TYR A 229 -6.08 -4.57 -11.21
C TYR A 229 -4.61 -4.14 -11.11
N LYS A 230 -3.79 -4.76 -10.26
CA LYS A 230 -2.39 -4.36 -10.05
C LYS A 230 -1.53 -4.56 -11.30
N VAL A 231 -1.80 -5.61 -12.09
CA VAL A 231 -0.93 -5.95 -13.22
C VAL A 231 -0.98 -4.99 -14.39
N ARG A 232 -1.99 -4.12 -14.44
CA ARG A 232 -2.13 -3.12 -15.51
C ARG A 232 -1.18 -1.92 -15.34
N PHE A 233 -0.49 -1.81 -14.20
CA PHE A 233 0.48 -0.74 -13.95
C PHE A 233 1.88 -1.19 -14.39
N ALA A 234 2.08 -1.29 -15.70
CA ALA A 234 3.33 -1.74 -16.30
C ALA A 234 4.25 -0.56 -16.70
N PRO A 235 5.58 -0.75 -16.72
CA PRO A 235 6.29 -1.98 -16.37
C PRO A 235 6.37 -2.20 -14.86
N GLN A 236 6.32 -3.46 -14.45
CA GLN A 236 6.45 -3.89 -13.05
C GLN A 236 7.35 -5.12 -12.96
N GLU A 237 7.85 -5.39 -11.76
CA GLU A 237 8.56 -6.61 -11.42
C GLU A 237 7.77 -7.44 -10.42
N HIS A 238 7.90 -8.75 -10.54
CA HIS A 238 7.31 -9.75 -9.67
C HIS A 238 8.43 -10.49 -8.93
N LEU A 239 8.25 -10.70 -7.63
CA LEU A 239 9.22 -11.45 -6.84
C LEU A 239 9.04 -12.96 -7.09
N GLY A 240 9.99 -13.56 -7.81
CA GLY A 240 10.08 -14.99 -8.08
C GLY A 240 11.20 -15.68 -7.31
N PRO A 241 11.43 -16.99 -7.54
CA PRO A 241 12.48 -17.77 -6.88
C PRO A 241 13.90 -17.25 -7.13
N LYS A 242 14.12 -16.57 -8.26
CA LYS A 242 15.42 -15.98 -8.65
C LYS A 242 15.59 -14.53 -8.20
N GLY A 243 14.61 -13.99 -7.47
CA GLY A 243 14.53 -12.57 -7.12
C GLY A 243 13.48 -11.83 -7.95
N TRP A 244 13.64 -10.52 -8.04
CA TRP A 244 12.74 -9.65 -8.80
C TRP A 244 12.96 -9.82 -10.30
N GLU A 245 11.91 -10.16 -11.03
CA GLU A 245 11.93 -10.35 -12.48
C GLU A 245 10.85 -9.50 -13.14
N ARG A 246 11.15 -8.92 -14.30
CA ARG A 246 10.19 -8.10 -15.04
C ARG A 246 8.97 -8.93 -15.43
N PHE A 247 7.80 -8.43 -15.07
CA PHE A 247 6.54 -9.04 -15.46
C PHE A 247 6.29 -8.82 -16.95
N GLN A 248 6.16 -9.92 -17.69
CA GLN A 248 5.66 -9.93 -19.05
C GLN A 248 4.22 -10.42 -18.99
N ALA A 249 3.27 -9.56 -19.34
CA ALA A 249 1.91 -10.02 -19.57
C ALA A 249 1.95 -10.90 -20.83
N ASP A 250 1.31 -12.07 -20.79
CA ASP A 250 1.10 -12.85 -22.00
C ASP A 250 0.37 -11.96 -23.02
N PRO A 251 0.84 -11.90 -24.28
CA PRO A 251 0.11 -11.19 -25.31
C PRO A 251 -1.25 -11.87 -25.50
N GLU A 252 -2.33 -11.16 -25.16
CA GLU A 252 -3.70 -11.51 -25.55
C GLU A 252 -3.85 -11.56 -27.08
#